data_AF-A0A915MIW6-F1
#
_entry.id   AF-A0A915MIW6-F1
#
_cell.length_a   1.000
_cell.length_b   1.000
_cell.length_c   1.000
_cell.angle_alpha   90.00
_cell.angle_beta   90.00
_cell.angle_gamma   90.00
#
_symmetry.space_group_name_H-M   'P 1'
#
loop_
_entity.id
_entity.type
_entity.pdbx_description
1 polymer ?
#
loop_
_entity_poly.entity_id
_entity_poly.type
_entity_poly.pdbx_seq_one_letter_code
_entity_poly.pdbx_strand_id
1 'polypeptide(L)'
;MKEGTKEKFEINFSNEHNYPNTKWVILNSEFYKENVLQNLNKSTEKIILRQMKIGSEKLNYLNEEISKESSDEIMKEKWLKWLGNDDTFVEQYENLLLIVCSHSNDSLRGPQFCDYVESSLKEKLQNEIEKLGDVEYMHINPLKWLDSENCPEKLKGKNEKLEESLCTIWVAGLKQKEYKFNKEFKNKLANYQKNLKENFEMETKEVSNDFVLGFKYLKGNELKNIIPKRGKEKVGDK
;
A
#
# COMPACT_ATOMS: atom_id res chain seq x y z
N MET A 1 42.61 -21.80 19.53
CA MET A 1 41.38 -21.05 19.20
C MET A 1 41.44 -20.73 17.72
N LYS A 2 40.51 -21.23 16.91
CA LYS A 2 40.44 -20.90 15.48
C LYS A 2 39.69 -19.57 15.37
N GLU A 3 40.36 -18.55 14.84
CA GLU A 3 39.72 -17.29 14.44
C GLU A 3 38.70 -17.61 13.37
N GLY A 4 37.42 -17.50 13.72
CA GLY A 4 36.33 -17.57 12.75
C GLY A 4 36.40 -16.35 11.85
N THR A 5 36.64 -16.58 10.57
CA THR A 5 36.52 -15.57 9.52
C THR A 5 35.14 -14.92 9.61
N LYS A 6 35.09 -13.62 9.93
CA LYS A 6 33.88 -12.80 9.81
C LYS A 6 33.61 -12.60 8.32
N GLU A 7 32.97 -13.57 7.68
CA GLU A 7 32.42 -13.37 6.34
C GLU A 7 31.31 -12.33 6.42
N LYS A 8 31.58 -11.18 5.79
CA LYS A 8 30.61 -10.12 5.59
C LYS A 8 29.61 -10.63 4.55
N PHE A 9 28.34 -10.78 4.93
CA PHE A 9 27.27 -11.14 4.00
C PHE A 9 27.01 -9.95 3.06
N GLU A 10 27.78 -9.86 1.98
CA GLU A 10 27.58 -8.87 0.93
C GLU A 10 26.61 -9.41 -0.11
N ILE A 11 25.31 -9.14 0.10
CA ILE A 11 24.31 -9.34 -0.96
C ILE A 11 24.41 -8.15 -1.91
N ASN A 12 25.13 -8.34 -3.01
CA ASN A 12 25.22 -7.36 -4.08
C ASN A 12 23.92 -7.38 -4.90
N PHE A 13 23.00 -6.47 -4.57
CA PHE A 13 21.89 -6.13 -5.47
C PHE A 13 22.46 -5.24 -6.58
N SER A 14 22.86 -5.84 -7.70
CA SER A 14 23.32 -5.11 -8.87
C SER A 14 22.18 -4.26 -9.45
N ASN A 15 22.37 -2.94 -9.47
CA ASN A 15 21.47 -2.01 -10.18
C ASN A 15 21.75 -1.96 -11.70
N GLU A 16 22.73 -2.73 -12.18
CA GLU A 16 23.20 -2.70 -13.56
C GLU A 16 22.80 -3.94 -14.34
N HIS A 17 21.50 -4.13 -14.49
CA HIS A 17 20.99 -4.99 -15.53
C HIS A 17 19.96 -4.22 -16.36
N ASN A 18 20.44 -3.67 -17.49
CA ASN A 18 19.63 -3.24 -18.62
C ASN A 18 18.99 -4.50 -19.26
N TYR A 19 18.09 -5.17 -18.56
CA TYR A 19 17.18 -6.13 -19.17
C TYR A 19 15.90 -5.38 -19.57
N PRO A 20 15.63 -5.22 -20.88
CA PRO A 20 14.34 -4.73 -21.31
C PRO A 20 13.31 -5.83 -20.98
N ASN A 21 12.41 -5.55 -20.02
CA ASN A 21 11.24 -6.38 -19.67
C ASN A 21 11.49 -7.72 -18.95
N THR A 22 12.35 -7.81 -17.94
CA THR A 22 12.30 -8.96 -17.02
C THR A 22 11.17 -8.79 -16.00
N LYS A 23 9.98 -9.31 -16.31
CA LYS A 23 9.01 -9.65 -15.27
C LYS A 23 9.68 -10.61 -14.29
N TRP A 24 9.57 -10.36 -12.99
CA TRP A 24 10.01 -11.32 -11.99
C TRP A 24 9.25 -12.63 -12.18
N VAL A 25 9.98 -13.74 -12.12
CA VAL A 25 9.42 -15.08 -12.31
C VAL A 25 9.66 -15.89 -11.05
N ILE A 26 8.58 -16.17 -10.32
CA ILE A 26 8.55 -17.19 -9.28
C ILE A 26 7.53 -18.22 -9.76
N LEU A 27 7.99 -19.45 -10.00
CA LEU A 27 7.14 -20.53 -10.47
C LEU A 27 6.62 -21.31 -9.27
N ASN A 28 5.34 -21.68 -9.29
CA ASN A 28 4.83 -22.69 -8.38
C ASN A 28 5.57 -24.03 -8.63
N SER A 29 5.62 -24.89 -7.60
CA SER A 29 6.27 -26.20 -7.68
C SER A 29 5.41 -27.28 -8.35
N GLU A 30 4.23 -26.92 -8.85
CA GLU A 30 3.26 -27.84 -9.44
C GLU A 30 3.62 -28.23 -10.88
N PHE A 31 2.94 -29.24 -11.40
CA PHE A 31 3.15 -29.76 -12.75
C PHE A 31 2.87 -28.68 -13.82
N TYR A 32 1.88 -27.82 -13.58
CA TYR A 32 1.64 -26.61 -14.37
C TYR A 32 2.38 -25.44 -13.73
N LYS A 33 3.51 -25.07 -14.33
CA LYS A 33 4.35 -23.96 -13.88
C LYS A 33 3.68 -22.63 -14.20
N GLU A 34 2.99 -22.05 -13.24
CA GLU A 34 2.41 -20.71 -13.30
C GLU A 34 3.34 -19.71 -12.61
N ASN A 35 3.50 -18.52 -13.20
CA ASN A 35 4.22 -17.44 -12.55
C ASN A 35 3.31 -16.78 -11.50
N VAL A 36 3.61 -17.00 -10.22
CA VAL A 36 2.82 -16.43 -9.11
C VAL A 36 2.92 -14.91 -9.04
N LEU A 37 3.90 -14.31 -9.71
CA LEU A 37 4.11 -12.86 -9.78
C LEU A 37 3.57 -12.23 -11.08
N GLN A 38 2.64 -12.89 -11.79
CA GLN A 38 2.10 -12.37 -13.05
C GLN A 38 1.49 -10.97 -12.96
N ASN A 39 0.97 -10.60 -11.78
CA ASN A 39 0.35 -9.31 -11.49
C ASN A 39 1.34 -8.27 -10.91
N LEU A 40 2.63 -8.60 -10.80
CA LEU A 40 3.64 -7.67 -10.32
C LEU A 40 3.84 -6.52 -11.31
N ASN A 41 3.60 -5.29 -10.87
CA ASN A 41 3.88 -4.07 -11.63
C ASN A 41 5.21 -3.42 -11.19
N LYS A 42 5.65 -2.41 -11.95
CA LYS A 42 6.94 -1.74 -11.75
C LYS A 42 7.02 -1.02 -10.41
N SER A 43 5.94 -0.40 -9.92
CA SER A 43 5.94 0.19 -8.57
C SER A 43 6.21 -0.88 -7.51
N THR A 44 5.47 -1.99 -7.54
CA THR A 44 5.60 -3.07 -6.56
C THR A 44 6.99 -3.70 -6.63
N GLU A 45 7.55 -3.90 -7.82
CA GLU A 45 8.93 -4.36 -7.99
C GLU A 45 9.95 -3.44 -7.31
N LYS A 46 9.87 -2.12 -7.56
CA LYS A 46 10.74 -1.12 -6.91
C LYS A 46 10.60 -1.14 -5.39
N ILE A 47 9.38 -1.30 -4.89
CA ILE A 47 9.10 -1.37 -3.45
C ILE A 47 9.74 -2.62 -2.84
N ILE A 48 9.55 -3.79 -3.46
CA ILE A 48 10.14 -5.05 -3.00
C ILE A 48 11.66 -4.94 -2.96
N LEU A 49 12.29 -4.47 -4.04
CA LEU A 49 13.75 -4.28 -4.09
C LEU A 49 14.25 -3.34 -3.00
N ARG A 50 13.54 -2.22 -2.77
CA ARG A 50 13.87 -1.28 -1.69
C ARG A 50 13.76 -1.94 -0.32
N GLN A 51 12.71 -2.71 -0.06
CA GLN A 51 12.53 -3.42 1.21
C GLN A 51 13.58 -4.52 1.41
N MET A 52 13.94 -5.26 0.36
CA MET A 52 15.04 -6.23 0.39
C MET A 52 16.37 -5.58 0.75
N LYS A 53 16.68 -4.42 0.15
CA LYS A 53 17.89 -3.65 0.48
C LYS A 53 17.91 -3.20 1.95
N ILE A 54 16.81 -2.58 2.43
CA ILE A 54 16.67 -2.18 3.84
C ILE A 54 16.82 -3.39 4.76
N GLY A 55 16.18 -4.51 4.42
CA GLY A 55 16.26 -5.76 5.18
C GLY A 55 17.68 -6.29 5.26
N SER A 56 18.42 -6.30 4.14
CA SER A 56 19.82 -6.73 4.08
C SER A 56 20.74 -5.83 4.90
N GLU A 57 20.60 -4.50 4.80
CA GLU A 57 21.38 -3.55 5.60
C GLU A 57 21.11 -3.74 7.10
N LYS A 58 19.83 -3.87 7.50
CA LYS A 58 19.43 -4.13 8.88
C LYS A 58 19.95 -5.48 9.38
N LEU A 59 19.91 -6.52 8.56
CA LEU A 59 20.39 -7.86 8.92
C LEU A 59 21.90 -7.86 9.14
N ASN A 60 22.66 -7.14 8.31
CA ASN A 60 24.11 -7.01 8.48
C ASN A 60 24.44 -6.31 9.80
N TYR A 61 23.73 -5.24 10.14
CA TYR A 61 23.85 -4.59 11.45
C TYR A 61 23.49 -5.53 12.60
N LEU A 62 22.36 -6.24 12.49
CA LEU A 62 21.91 -7.20 13.51
C LEU A 62 22.92 -8.31 13.74
N ASN A 63 23.55 -8.83 12.69
CA ASN A 63 24.58 -9.86 12.78
C ASN A 63 25.84 -9.35 13.52
N GLU A 64 26.25 -8.11 13.26
CA GLU A 64 27.35 -7.45 13.99
C GLU A 64 27.02 -7.20 15.46
N GLU A 65 25.75 -6.96 15.77
CA GLU A 65 25.27 -6.78 17.14
C GLU A 65 25.18 -8.12 17.88
N ILE A 66 24.50 -9.12 17.33
CA ILE A 66 24.32 -10.44 17.95
C ILE A 66 25.68 -11.11 18.22
N SER A 67 26.64 -10.96 17.30
CA SER A 67 27.99 -11.53 17.47
C SER A 67 28.79 -10.93 18.64
N LYS A 68 28.30 -9.83 19.26
CA LYS A 68 28.90 -9.19 20.44
C LYS A 68 28.15 -9.50 21.74
N GLU A 69 26.95 -10.06 21.66
CA GLU A 69 26.08 -10.30 22.82
C GLU A 69 26.21 -11.73 23.34
N SER A 70 25.92 -11.94 24.63
CA SER A 70 26.11 -13.23 25.31
C SER A 70 24.83 -13.86 25.90
N SER A 71 23.71 -13.15 25.94
CA SER A 71 22.42 -13.65 26.48
C SER A 71 21.35 -13.78 25.40
N ASP A 72 20.62 -14.89 25.45
CA ASP A 72 19.54 -15.22 24.52
C ASP A 72 18.37 -14.22 24.60
N GLU A 73 18.09 -13.67 25.78
CA GLU A 73 17.04 -12.67 25.99
C GLU A 73 17.29 -11.40 25.17
N ILE A 74 18.54 -10.93 25.16
CA ILE A 74 18.95 -9.74 24.40
C ILE A 74 18.86 -10.01 22.90
N MET A 75 19.25 -11.21 22.45
CA MET A 75 19.11 -11.61 21.04
C MET A 75 17.64 -11.63 20.60
N LYS A 76 16.75 -12.21 21.42
CA LYS A 76 15.31 -12.24 21.15
C LYS A 76 14.74 -10.83 21.03
N GLU A 77 15.09 -9.92 21.92
CA GLU A 77 14.62 -8.53 21.86
C GLU A 77 15.08 -7.82 20.57
N LYS A 78 16.34 -7.99 20.15
CA LYS A 78 16.85 -7.40 18.90
C LYS A 78 16.16 -7.98 17.66
N TRP A 79 15.90 -9.29 17.62
CA TRP A 79 15.11 -9.92 16.55
C TRP A 79 13.66 -9.43 16.54
N LEU A 80 13.02 -9.30 17.71
CA LEU A 80 11.68 -8.76 17.82
C LEU A 80 11.61 -7.30 17.36
N LYS A 81 12.62 -6.49 17.65
CA LYS A 81 12.72 -5.12 17.14
C LYS A 81 12.94 -5.08 15.63
N TRP A 82 13.66 -6.06 15.07
CA TRP A 82 13.86 -6.18 13.62
C TRP A 82 12.60 -6.61 12.87
N LEU A 83 11.87 -7.61 13.42
CA LEU A 83 10.59 -8.09 12.90
C LEU A 83 9.41 -7.17 13.23
N GLY A 84 9.59 -6.29 14.22
CA GLY A 84 8.54 -5.49 14.82
C GLY A 84 7.84 -4.60 13.80
N ASN A 85 6.53 -4.43 14.01
CA ASN A 85 5.67 -3.56 13.21
C ASN A 85 6.05 -2.10 13.45
N ASP A 86 7.04 -1.61 12.72
CA ASP A 86 7.15 -0.20 12.42
C ASP A 86 5.95 0.17 11.53
N ASP A 87 4.79 0.44 12.16
CA ASP A 87 3.56 1.06 11.61
C ASP A 87 3.87 2.48 11.08
N THR A 88 4.80 2.52 10.14
CA THR A 88 5.49 3.69 9.59
C THR A 88 5.13 3.88 8.13
N PHE A 89 4.22 3.09 7.55
CA PHE A 89 3.83 3.20 6.14
C PHE A 89 3.61 4.67 5.76
N VAL A 90 2.79 5.38 6.52
CA VAL A 90 2.47 6.81 6.34
C VAL A 90 3.71 7.70 6.47
N GLU A 91 4.60 7.36 7.38
CA GLU A 91 5.81 8.12 7.71
C GLU A 91 6.92 7.91 6.66
N GLN A 92 6.83 6.87 5.83
CA GLN A 92 7.74 6.62 4.71
C GLN A 92 7.44 7.50 3.49
N TYR A 93 6.31 8.20 3.46
CA TYR A 93 5.86 8.99 2.32
C TYR A 93 5.51 10.42 2.71
N GLU A 94 6.11 11.38 2.02
CA GLU A 94 5.73 12.80 2.13
C GLU A 94 4.35 13.08 1.54
N ASN A 95 3.95 12.28 0.54
CA ASN A 95 2.77 12.45 -0.27
C ASN A 95 1.91 11.20 -0.22
N LEU A 96 0.62 11.37 0.06
CA LEU A 96 -0.34 10.28 0.19
C LEU A 96 -1.56 10.52 -0.71
N LEU A 97 -2.16 9.44 -1.17
CA LEU A 97 -3.47 9.41 -1.78
C LEU A 97 -4.40 8.57 -0.91
N LEU A 98 -5.45 9.19 -0.40
CA LEU A 98 -6.55 8.48 0.24
C LEU A 98 -7.55 8.12 -0.83
N ILE A 99 -7.95 6.87 -0.82
CA ILE A 99 -8.98 6.32 -1.67
C ILE A 99 -10.12 5.93 -0.75
N VAL A 100 -11.23 6.64 -0.86
CA VAL A 100 -12.38 6.51 0.03
C VAL A 100 -13.54 5.97 -0.77
N CYS A 101 -13.96 4.75 -0.49
CA CYS A 101 -15.23 4.20 -0.95
C CYS A 101 -16.23 4.34 0.19
N SER A 102 -17.30 5.10 -0.04
CA SER A 102 -18.37 5.31 0.94
C SER A 102 -19.67 4.75 0.41
N HIS A 103 -20.49 4.18 1.28
CA HIS A 103 -21.84 3.77 0.93
C HIS A 103 -22.79 3.91 2.12
N SER A 104 -24.11 3.96 1.85
CA SER A 104 -25.10 3.95 2.92
C SER A 104 -25.13 2.60 3.64
N ASN A 105 -25.53 2.61 4.92
CA ASN A 105 -25.64 1.40 5.74
C ASN A 105 -26.57 0.35 5.09
N ASP A 106 -27.67 0.79 4.47
CA ASP A 106 -28.67 -0.08 3.85
C ASP A 106 -28.35 -0.46 2.40
N SER A 107 -27.19 -0.04 1.87
CA SER A 107 -26.83 -0.31 0.49
C SER A 107 -26.47 -1.78 0.28
N LEU A 108 -27.22 -2.46 -0.59
CA LEU A 108 -26.88 -3.81 -1.05
C LEU A 108 -25.69 -3.82 -2.01
N ARG A 109 -25.45 -2.71 -2.72
CA ARG A 109 -24.43 -2.59 -3.78
C ARG A 109 -23.16 -1.92 -3.32
N GLY A 110 -23.21 -1.12 -2.26
CA GLY A 110 -22.10 -0.36 -1.70
C GLY A 110 -20.90 -1.22 -1.37
N PRO A 111 -21.06 -2.32 -0.61
CA PRO A 111 -19.96 -3.25 -0.34
C PRO A 111 -19.37 -3.85 -1.62
N GLN A 112 -20.24 -4.27 -2.56
CA GLN A 112 -19.81 -4.84 -3.85
C GLN A 112 -19.02 -3.83 -4.69
N PHE A 113 -19.43 -2.57 -4.67
CA PHE A 113 -18.70 -1.50 -5.33
C PHE A 113 -17.33 -1.27 -4.69
N CYS A 114 -17.22 -1.31 -3.36
CA CYS A 114 -15.93 -1.18 -2.68
C CYS A 114 -14.98 -2.36 -2.99
N ASP A 115 -15.50 -3.58 -3.09
CA ASP A 115 -14.71 -4.75 -3.52
C ASP A 115 -14.26 -4.64 -4.99
N TYR A 116 -15.13 -4.14 -5.86
CA TYR A 116 -14.79 -3.83 -7.26
C TYR A 116 -13.67 -2.79 -7.35
N VAL A 117 -13.77 -1.71 -6.55
CA VAL A 117 -12.73 -0.68 -6.45
C VAL A 117 -11.43 -1.33 -6.00
N GLU A 118 -11.41 -2.11 -4.91
CA GLU A 118 -10.20 -2.78 -4.41
C GLU A 118 -9.49 -3.60 -5.48
N SER A 119 -10.25 -4.40 -6.23
CA SER A 119 -9.71 -5.22 -7.32
C SER A 119 -9.07 -4.34 -8.40
N SER A 120 -9.75 -3.27 -8.79
CA SER A 120 -9.24 -2.32 -9.79
C SER A 120 -8.02 -1.53 -9.31
N LEU A 121 -7.92 -1.22 -8.01
CA LEU A 121 -6.74 -0.58 -7.43
C LEU A 121 -5.50 -1.44 -7.60
N LYS A 122 -5.62 -2.75 -7.37
CA LYS A 122 -4.54 -3.74 -7.48
C LYS A 122 -4.09 -3.94 -8.94
N GLU A 123 -5.04 -3.92 -9.88
CA GLU A 123 -4.75 -4.26 -11.27
C GLU A 123 -4.43 -3.05 -12.17
N LYS A 124 -5.16 -1.94 -11.99
CA LYS A 124 -5.21 -0.84 -12.98
C LYS A 124 -4.62 0.45 -12.45
N LEU A 125 -4.97 0.88 -11.24
CA LEU A 125 -4.62 2.23 -10.77
C LEU A 125 -3.11 2.50 -10.79
N GLN A 126 -2.30 1.57 -10.26
CA GLN A 126 -0.83 1.71 -10.27
C GLN A 126 -0.28 1.89 -11.70
N ASN A 127 -0.75 1.07 -12.63
CA ASN A 127 -0.33 1.11 -14.02
C ASN A 127 -0.77 2.40 -14.73
N GLU A 128 -1.93 2.95 -14.39
CA GLU A 128 -2.43 4.19 -14.98
C GLU A 128 -1.68 5.42 -14.45
N ILE A 129 -1.41 5.46 -13.15
CA ILE A 129 -0.70 6.58 -12.50
C ILE A 129 0.78 6.62 -12.90
N GLU A 130 1.44 5.48 -13.07
CA GLU A 130 2.85 5.43 -13.49
C GLU A 130 3.09 6.02 -14.88
N LYS A 131 2.10 5.93 -15.79
CA LYS A 131 2.20 6.48 -17.15
C LYS A 131 2.24 8.02 -17.18
N LEU A 132 2.01 8.68 -16.05
CA LEU A 132 1.77 10.12 -15.99
C LEU A 132 3.03 10.97 -15.88
N GLY A 133 4.20 10.32 -15.79
CA GLY A 133 5.48 11.01 -15.71
C GLY A 133 5.78 11.60 -14.34
N ASP A 134 4.79 12.17 -13.66
CA ASP A 134 4.92 12.88 -12.36
C ASP A 134 5.18 11.97 -11.16
N VAL A 135 4.77 10.70 -11.25
CA VAL A 135 4.93 9.71 -10.18
C VAL A 135 6.06 8.75 -10.56
N GLU A 136 7.02 8.60 -9.65
CA GLU A 136 8.11 7.64 -9.78
C GLU A 136 7.64 6.21 -9.49
N TYR A 137 6.83 6.06 -8.44
CA TYR A 137 6.09 4.85 -8.09
C TYR A 137 4.97 5.17 -7.08
N MET A 138 3.97 4.29 -7.04
CA MET A 138 2.88 4.31 -6.06
C MET A 138 2.86 3.02 -5.24
N HIS A 139 2.91 3.14 -3.91
CA HIS A 139 2.77 2.03 -2.98
C HIS A 139 1.37 2.05 -2.39
N ILE A 140 0.48 1.12 -2.77
CA ILE A 140 -0.79 0.96 -2.08
C ILE A 140 -0.54 0.12 -0.82
N ASN A 141 -0.98 0.60 0.35
CA ASN A 141 -0.94 -0.21 1.56
C ASN A 141 -1.84 -1.44 1.37
N PRO A 142 -1.32 -2.67 1.50
CA PRO A 142 -2.13 -3.87 1.36
C PRO A 142 -3.23 -3.98 2.42
N LEU A 143 -3.05 -3.31 3.58
CA LEU A 143 -4.05 -3.23 4.62
C LEU A 143 -4.93 -1.98 4.44
N LYS A 144 -6.24 -2.20 4.51
CA LYS A 144 -7.23 -1.14 4.60
C LYS A 144 -7.02 -0.34 5.89
N TRP A 145 -7.13 0.97 5.78
CA TRP A 145 -7.02 1.88 6.92
C TRP A 145 -8.31 1.92 7.73
N LEU A 146 -9.45 1.85 7.05
CA LEU A 146 -10.79 1.57 7.59
C LEU A 146 -11.46 0.55 6.67
N ASP A 147 -12.24 -0.37 7.22
CA ASP A 147 -12.94 -1.40 6.45
C ASP A 147 -14.41 -1.47 6.85
N SER A 148 -15.29 -0.91 6.00
CA SER A 148 -16.73 -0.86 6.23
C SER A 148 -17.12 -0.28 7.60
N GLU A 149 -16.40 0.74 8.06
CA GLU A 149 -16.64 1.43 9.33
C GLU A 149 -17.30 2.79 9.12
N ASN A 150 -17.92 3.36 10.16
CA ASN A 150 -18.51 4.70 10.08
C ASN A 150 -17.52 5.73 9.49
N CYS A 151 -17.96 6.42 8.44
CA CYS A 151 -17.15 7.41 7.75
C CYS A 151 -16.74 8.56 8.70
N PRO A 152 -15.44 8.91 8.78
CA PRO A 152 -14.99 10.07 9.55
C PRO A 152 -15.65 11.36 9.06
N GLU A 153 -16.02 12.26 9.98
CA GLU A 153 -16.75 13.50 9.64
C GLU A 153 -16.06 14.34 8.55
N LYS A 154 -14.72 14.39 8.58
CA LYS A 154 -13.90 15.12 7.59
C LYS A 154 -13.89 14.50 6.19
N LEU A 155 -14.47 13.31 6.05
CA LEU A 155 -14.57 12.53 4.82
C LEU A 155 -16.02 12.24 4.40
N LYS A 156 -17.01 12.51 5.27
CA LYS A 156 -18.42 12.41 4.89
C LYS A 156 -18.71 13.35 3.72
N GLY A 157 -19.29 12.79 2.65
CA GLY A 157 -19.79 13.58 1.53
C GLY A 157 -20.98 14.44 1.96
N LYS A 158 -21.27 15.51 1.22
CA LYS A 158 -22.48 16.34 1.41
C LYS A 158 -23.76 15.70 0.84
N ASN A 159 -23.74 14.40 0.57
CA ASN A 159 -24.88 13.71 -0.02
C ASN A 159 -25.80 13.25 1.11
N GLU A 160 -27.05 13.72 1.12
CA GLU A 160 -28.06 13.40 2.14
C GLU A 160 -28.29 11.87 2.26
N LYS A 161 -28.14 11.11 1.17
CA LYS A 161 -28.23 9.64 1.20
C LYS A 161 -27.05 8.93 1.88
N LEU A 162 -26.01 9.67 2.27
CA LEU A 162 -24.78 9.18 2.90
C LEU A 162 -24.54 9.78 4.29
N GLU A 163 -25.55 10.39 4.92
CA GLU A 163 -25.43 10.98 6.26
C GLU A 163 -24.93 9.97 7.30
N GLU A 164 -25.44 8.74 7.22
CA GLU A 164 -24.96 7.54 7.91
C GLU A 164 -24.31 6.58 6.91
N SER A 165 -23.05 6.87 6.58
CA SER A 165 -22.27 6.07 5.63
C SER A 165 -21.18 5.26 6.31
N LEU A 166 -20.98 4.05 5.79
CA LEU A 166 -19.79 3.24 6.00
C LEU A 166 -18.74 3.60 4.95
N CYS A 167 -17.48 3.51 5.36
CA CYS A 167 -16.31 3.83 4.57
C CYS A 167 -15.32 2.68 4.59
N THR A 168 -14.83 2.34 3.41
CA THR A 168 -13.59 1.59 3.22
C THR A 168 -12.54 2.54 2.68
N ILE A 169 -11.39 2.59 3.36
CA ILE A 169 -10.32 3.54 3.04
C ILE A 169 -9.02 2.79 2.77
N TRP A 170 -8.47 3.01 1.59
CA TRP A 170 -7.11 2.61 1.24
C TRP A 170 -6.20 3.83 1.24
N VAL A 171 -4.95 3.63 1.64
CA VAL A 171 -3.92 4.67 1.62
C VAL A 171 -2.82 4.23 0.68
N ALA A 172 -2.48 5.10 -0.28
CA ALA A 172 -1.36 4.90 -1.17
C ALA A 172 -0.29 5.96 -0.93
N GLY A 173 0.95 5.52 -0.74
CA GLY A 173 2.14 6.37 -0.73
C GLY A 173 2.58 6.71 -2.14
N LEU A 174 2.86 8.00 -2.39
CA LEU A 174 3.31 8.49 -3.69
C LEU A 174 4.74 8.99 -3.58
N LYS A 175 5.63 8.46 -4.43
CA LYS A 175 6.93 9.09 -4.68
C LYS A 175 6.84 9.90 -5.96
N GLN A 176 6.98 11.22 -5.84
CA GLN A 176 6.94 12.14 -6.98
C GLN A 176 8.32 12.26 -7.63
N LYS A 177 8.36 12.50 -8.95
CA LYS A 177 9.58 12.91 -9.66
C LYS A 177 9.82 14.43 -9.54
N GLU A 178 8.74 15.20 -9.57
CA GLU A 178 8.76 16.66 -9.49
C GLU A 178 8.14 17.17 -8.17
N TYR A 179 8.38 18.43 -7.84
CA TYR A 179 7.96 19.04 -6.58
C TYR A 179 6.43 19.21 -6.45
N LYS A 180 5.67 19.17 -7.55
CA LYS A 180 4.21 19.34 -7.55
C LYS A 180 3.55 18.47 -8.61
N PHE A 181 2.39 17.90 -8.26
CA PHE A 181 1.52 17.25 -9.25
C PHE A 181 0.99 18.26 -10.26
N ASN A 182 1.15 17.95 -11.54
CA ASN A 182 0.63 18.78 -12.61
C ASN A 182 -0.90 18.63 -12.73
N LYS A 183 -1.50 19.44 -13.60
CA LYS A 183 -2.96 19.41 -13.85
C LYS A 183 -3.41 18.08 -14.49
N GLU A 184 -2.56 17.46 -15.30
CA GLU A 184 -2.84 16.20 -15.98
C GLU A 184 -3.01 15.04 -14.99
N PHE A 185 -2.15 14.95 -13.97
CA PHE A 185 -2.27 13.95 -12.89
C PHE A 185 -3.64 14.03 -12.22
N LYS A 186 -4.06 15.24 -11.83
CA LYS A 186 -5.37 15.46 -11.20
C LYS A 186 -6.53 15.09 -12.11
N ASN A 187 -6.45 15.46 -13.39
CA ASN A 187 -7.48 15.13 -14.37
C ASN A 187 -7.61 13.62 -14.57
N LYS A 188 -6.49 12.89 -14.63
CA LYS A 188 -6.53 11.44 -14.82
C LYS A 188 -7.03 10.70 -13.61
N LEU A 189 -6.68 11.14 -12.40
CA LEU A 189 -7.31 10.62 -11.18
C LEU A 189 -8.84 10.83 -11.18
N ALA A 190 -9.31 12.01 -11.56
CA ALA A 190 -10.73 12.30 -11.65
C ALA A 190 -11.43 11.44 -12.71
N ASN A 191 -10.80 11.25 -13.88
CA ASN A 191 -11.31 10.38 -14.93
C ASN A 191 -11.35 8.92 -14.50
N TYR A 192 -10.30 8.42 -13.83
CA TYR A 192 -10.28 7.06 -13.30
C TYR A 192 -11.39 6.85 -12.27
N GLN A 193 -11.56 7.78 -11.34
CA GLN A 193 -12.66 7.75 -10.35
C GLN A 193 -14.03 7.66 -11.04
N LYS A 194 -14.24 8.49 -12.07
CA LYS A 194 -15.49 8.50 -12.85
C LYS A 194 -15.71 7.17 -13.58
N ASN A 195 -14.69 6.68 -14.30
CA ASN A 195 -14.76 5.45 -15.08
C ASN A 195 -15.05 4.23 -14.21
N LEU A 196 -14.50 4.16 -12.98
CA LEU A 196 -14.80 3.05 -12.07
C LEU A 196 -16.28 2.98 -11.71
N LYS A 197 -16.89 4.12 -11.40
CA LYS A 197 -18.31 4.19 -11.10
C LYS A 197 -19.13 3.79 -12.33
N GLU A 198 -18.86 4.39 -13.49
CA GLU A 198 -19.60 4.13 -14.73
C GLU A 198 -19.50 2.67 -15.17
N ASN A 199 -18.31 2.06 -15.09
CA ASN A 199 -18.12 0.66 -15.45
C ASN A 199 -18.91 -0.28 -14.51
N PHE A 200 -18.86 -0.04 -13.20
CA PHE A 200 -19.63 -0.83 -12.25
C PHE A 200 -21.13 -0.72 -12.49
N GLU A 201 -21.65 0.50 -12.66
CA GLU A 201 -23.08 0.75 -12.96
C GLU A 201 -23.51 0.10 -14.29
N MET A 202 -22.62 0.07 -15.28
CA MET A 202 -22.86 -0.63 -16.56
C MET A 202 -22.89 -2.15 -16.38
N GLU A 203 -21.96 -2.72 -15.60
CA GLU A 203 -21.90 -4.16 -15.32
C GLU A 203 -23.13 -4.63 -14.51
N THR A 204 -23.60 -3.82 -13.56
CA THR A 204 -24.78 -4.13 -12.75
C THR A 204 -26.10 -3.72 -13.40
N LYS A 205 -26.05 -2.89 -14.45
CA LYS A 205 -27.20 -2.26 -15.13
C LYS A 205 -28.05 -1.38 -14.20
N GLU A 206 -27.40 -0.75 -13.22
CA GLU A 206 -28.07 0.04 -12.18
C GLU A 206 -27.26 1.30 -11.88
N VAL A 207 -27.91 2.47 -12.02
CA VAL A 207 -27.32 3.76 -11.61
C VAL A 207 -27.71 4.02 -10.17
N SER A 208 -26.72 4.23 -9.31
CA SER A 208 -26.99 4.41 -7.88
C SER A 208 -26.24 5.58 -7.25
N ASN A 209 -26.91 6.17 -6.27
CA ASN A 209 -26.40 7.29 -5.47
C ASN A 209 -26.17 6.88 -4.00
N ASP A 210 -26.25 5.58 -3.71
CA ASP A 210 -26.02 4.99 -2.38
C ASP A 210 -24.54 4.64 -2.14
N PHE A 211 -23.67 4.80 -3.13
CA PHE A 211 -22.22 4.70 -2.99
C PHE A 211 -21.47 5.79 -3.77
N VAL A 212 -20.29 6.15 -3.27
CA VAL A 212 -19.41 7.18 -3.83
C VAL A 212 -17.96 6.74 -3.67
N LEU A 213 -17.16 6.94 -4.72
CA LEU A 213 -15.71 6.88 -4.66
C LEU A 213 -15.14 8.29 -4.63
N GLY A 214 -14.18 8.56 -3.75
CA GLY A 214 -13.48 9.82 -3.67
C GLY A 214 -11.98 9.63 -3.49
N PHE A 215 -11.20 10.45 -4.18
CA PHE A 215 -9.76 10.54 -4.02
C PHE A 215 -9.35 11.84 -3.33
N LYS A 216 -8.52 11.73 -2.29
CA LYS A 216 -8.00 12.89 -1.56
C LYS A 216 -6.49 12.81 -1.43
N TYR A 217 -5.81 13.78 -2.04
CA TYR A 217 -4.38 13.94 -1.88
C TYR A 217 -4.07 14.64 -0.55
N LEU A 218 -3.07 14.13 0.16
CA LEU A 218 -2.60 14.66 1.44
C LEU A 218 -1.08 14.67 1.52
N LYS A 219 -0.55 15.54 2.39
CA LYS A 219 0.80 15.37 2.92
C LYS A 219 0.81 14.34 4.04
N GLY A 220 1.93 13.66 4.24
CA GLY A 220 2.06 12.54 5.19
C GLY A 220 1.61 12.88 6.62
N ASN A 221 1.88 14.10 7.08
CA ASN A 221 1.48 14.57 8.40
C ASN A 221 -0.02 14.90 8.54
N GLU A 222 -0.76 15.05 7.44
CA GLU A 222 -2.17 15.43 7.46
C GLU A 222 -3.10 14.24 7.72
N LEU A 223 -2.66 13.00 7.42
CA LEU A 223 -3.50 11.81 7.60
C LEU A 223 -3.95 11.62 9.05
N LYS A 224 -3.05 11.84 10.02
CA LYS A 224 -3.35 11.70 11.46
C LYS A 224 -4.48 12.65 11.90
N ASN A 225 -4.67 13.76 11.21
CA ASN A 225 -5.73 14.74 11.49
C ASN A 225 -7.08 14.38 10.85
N ILE A 226 -7.09 13.43 9.91
CA ILE A 226 -8.27 13.05 9.14
C ILE A 226 -8.80 11.69 9.60
N ILE A 227 -7.89 10.74 9.87
CA ILE A 227 -8.22 9.43 10.41
C ILE A 227 -7.22 9.15 11.54
N PRO A 228 -7.62 9.25 12.82
CA PRO A 228 -6.73 8.89 13.91
C PRO A 228 -6.31 7.42 13.75
N LYS A 229 -5.03 7.10 14.01
CA LYS A 229 -4.55 5.70 14.00
C LYS A 229 -5.47 4.89 14.89
N ARG A 230 -5.88 3.68 14.45
CA ARG A 230 -6.45 2.69 15.36
C ARG A 230 -5.48 2.56 16.52
N GLY A 231 -5.91 2.95 17.72
CA GLY A 231 -5.17 2.64 18.93
C GLY A 231 -4.94 1.13 18.92
N LYS A 232 -3.71 0.70 19.18
CA LYS A 232 -3.43 -0.72 19.41
C LYS A 232 -4.51 -1.23 20.35
N GLU A 233 -5.40 -2.10 19.88
CA GLU A 233 -6.16 -2.93 20.81
C GLU A 233 -5.08 -3.57 21.67
N LYS A 234 -5.08 -3.24 22.96
CA LYS A 234 -4.34 -4.04 23.92
C LYS A 234 -4.90 -5.44 23.71
N VAL A 235 -4.12 -6.31 23.09
CA VAL A 235 -4.31 -7.75 23.20
C VAL A 235 -4.26 -7.98 24.70
N GLY A 236 -5.44 -8.03 25.31
CA GLY A 236 -5.60 -8.17 26.73
C GLY A 236 -4.99 -9.48 27.12
N ASP A 237 -4.06 -9.42 28.08
CA ASP A 237 -3.72 -10.56 28.91
C ASP A 237 -5.03 -11.21 29.39
N LYS A 238 -5.27 -12.42 28.89
CA LYS A 238 -6.16 -13.41 29.49
C LYS A 238 -5.39 -14.71 29.62
#